data_AF-A0A024P2B1-F1
#
_entry.id   AF-A0A024P2B1-F1
#
_cell.length_a   1.000
_cell.length_b   1.000
_cell.length_c   1.000
_cell.angle_alpha   90.00
_cell.angle_beta   90.00
_cell.angle_gamma   90.00
#
_symmetry.space_group_name_H-M   'P 1'
#
loop_
_entity.id
_entity.type
_entity.pdbx_description
1 polymer ?
#
loop_
_entity_poly.entity_id
_entity_poly.type
_entity_poly.pdbx_seq_one_letter_code
_entity_poly.pdbx_strand_id
1 'polypeptide(L)'
;MKKIEITTIPGFLFGQYESTDGHTGCTVIIHKDGVKAGVDVRGGAPGTRETDVMTSENYVQKIHGIFLSGGSAFGLDVGSGVMKLLEEEKIGFDVGMTQIPIVPGAILFDLHHEHHQIRPDATMGYKAAKNALRCSLLKQGNYGAGAGASVGKALGAEYSMKGGIGYHAFQVGSVQVGAIVAVNCFGDIIDPQRGHIIAGLQEQGRFLNSETLLMKEIMRKQTNRFAGNTTIGAVITNADVSKPQANKLASISHNGLARTIRPSHTFVDGDTMFFMSTGEVPCDLNSLSVMAVKAVEQAILNAVFHAESTSTLIAAKDLMQ
;
A
#
# COMPACT_ATOMS: atom_id res chain seq x y z
N MET A 1 -17.78 6.29 14.70
CA MET A 1 -17.41 5.55 13.47
C MET A 1 -17.67 4.07 13.72
N LYS A 2 -18.42 3.39 12.85
CA LYS A 2 -18.68 1.95 12.96
C LYS A 2 -17.65 1.18 12.14
N LYS A 3 -16.93 0.22 12.70
CA LYS A 3 -16.07 -0.70 11.93
C LYS A 3 -16.93 -1.56 11.00
N ILE A 4 -16.48 -1.73 9.75
CA ILE A 4 -17.13 -2.59 8.75
C ILE A 4 -16.08 -3.50 8.08
N GLU A 5 -16.52 -4.54 7.39
CA GLU A 5 -15.66 -5.32 6.51
C GLU A 5 -15.35 -4.51 5.25
N ILE A 6 -14.08 -4.46 4.83
CA ILE A 6 -13.68 -3.66 3.66
C ILE A 6 -14.34 -4.13 2.36
N THR A 7 -14.69 -5.42 2.29
CA THR A 7 -15.42 -6.04 1.17
C THR A 7 -16.88 -5.59 1.07
N THR A 8 -17.40 -4.87 2.07
CA THR A 8 -18.75 -4.31 2.04
C THR A 8 -18.82 -2.93 1.40
N ILE A 9 -17.67 -2.31 1.06
CA ILE A 9 -17.63 -1.08 0.26
C ILE A 9 -17.99 -1.45 -1.19
N PRO A 10 -19.09 -0.89 -1.75
CA PRO A 10 -19.65 -1.34 -3.03
C PRO A 10 -18.63 -1.38 -4.17
N GLY A 11 -18.75 -2.41 -5.02
CA GLY A 11 -18.06 -2.50 -6.32
C GLY A 11 -16.56 -2.82 -6.28
N PHE A 12 -15.88 -2.67 -5.14
CA PHE A 12 -14.46 -3.00 -5.01
C PHE A 12 -14.22 -4.50 -4.82
N LEU A 13 -13.31 -5.03 -5.63
CA LEU A 13 -12.88 -6.43 -5.60
C LEU A 13 -11.39 -6.51 -5.26
N PHE A 14 -11.00 -7.49 -4.45
CA PHE A 14 -9.64 -7.59 -3.92
C PHE A 14 -9.00 -8.94 -4.23
N GLY A 15 -7.77 -8.92 -4.72
CA GLY A 15 -7.04 -10.14 -5.01
C GLY A 15 -5.59 -10.06 -4.57
N GLN A 16 -5.09 -11.18 -4.06
CA GLN A 16 -3.69 -11.34 -3.68
C GLN A 16 -3.11 -12.58 -4.34
N TYR A 17 -1.82 -12.52 -4.62
CA TYR A 17 -1.02 -13.69 -4.97
C TYR A 17 0.42 -13.47 -4.48
N GLU A 18 0.97 -14.46 -3.79
CA GLU A 18 2.31 -14.42 -3.21
C GLU A 18 3.10 -15.68 -3.53
N SER A 19 4.42 -15.53 -3.52
CA SER A 19 5.38 -16.63 -3.52
C SER A 19 5.90 -16.80 -2.11
N THR A 20 5.69 -17.98 -1.53
CA THR A 20 6.25 -18.33 -0.21
C THR A 20 7.77 -18.41 -0.28
N ASP A 21 8.33 -18.99 -1.34
CA ASP A 21 9.78 -19.17 -1.51
C ASP A 21 10.51 -17.83 -1.72
N GLY A 22 9.89 -16.92 -2.49
CA GLY A 22 10.46 -15.60 -2.76
C GLY A 22 10.18 -14.57 -1.66
N HIS A 23 9.32 -14.89 -0.70
CA HIS A 23 8.75 -13.94 0.26
C HIS A 23 8.30 -12.63 -0.39
N THR A 24 7.50 -12.71 -1.45
CA THR A 24 7.07 -11.54 -2.22
C THR A 24 5.70 -11.79 -2.85
N GLY A 25 5.04 -10.75 -3.31
CA GLY A 25 3.72 -10.87 -3.92
C GLY A 25 3.14 -9.57 -4.41
N CYS A 26 1.89 -9.65 -4.84
CA CYS A 26 1.12 -8.49 -5.29
C CYS A 26 -0.32 -8.54 -4.77
N THR A 27 -0.88 -7.35 -4.62
CA THR A 27 -2.26 -7.09 -4.22
C THR A 27 -2.91 -6.22 -5.29
N VAL A 28 -4.11 -6.58 -5.73
CA VAL A 28 -4.86 -5.87 -6.76
C VAL A 28 -6.21 -5.45 -6.21
N ILE A 29 -6.62 -4.21 -6.49
CA ILE A 29 -7.96 -3.68 -6.21
C ILE A 29 -8.62 -3.38 -7.55
N ILE A 30 -9.79 -3.94 -7.83
CA ILE A 30 -10.48 -3.83 -9.12
C ILE A 30 -11.88 -3.22 -8.90
N HIS A 31 -12.31 -2.38 -9.84
CA HIS A 31 -13.70 -1.98 -9.98
C HIS A 31 -14.13 -2.11 -11.45
N LYS A 32 -15.13 -2.97 -11.72
CA LYS A 32 -15.51 -3.36 -13.09
C LYS A 32 -15.97 -2.18 -13.95
N ASP A 33 -16.74 -1.25 -13.37
CA ASP A 33 -17.26 -0.09 -14.11
C ASP A 33 -16.32 1.13 -14.09
N GLY A 34 -15.13 0.94 -13.53
CA GLY A 34 -14.16 1.98 -13.25
C GLY A 34 -14.59 3.00 -12.20
N VAL A 35 -13.61 3.64 -11.57
CA VAL A 35 -13.80 4.58 -10.46
C VAL A 35 -12.97 5.84 -10.66
N LYS A 36 -13.48 6.97 -10.15
CA LYS A 36 -12.67 8.19 -10.07
C LYS A 36 -11.53 7.93 -9.11
N ALA A 37 -10.33 8.33 -9.49
CA ALA A 37 -9.15 8.07 -8.67
C ALA A 37 -8.16 9.23 -8.71
N GLY A 38 -7.31 9.25 -7.69
CA GLY A 38 -6.16 10.12 -7.61
C GLY A 38 -4.96 9.41 -6.98
N VAL A 39 -3.80 10.04 -7.08
CA VAL A 39 -2.55 9.54 -6.52
C VAL A 39 -1.72 10.69 -5.96
N ASP A 40 -0.97 10.42 -4.90
CA ASP A 40 0.13 11.26 -4.45
C ASP A 40 1.37 10.38 -4.24
N VAL A 41 2.50 10.86 -4.75
CA VAL A 41 3.80 10.18 -4.67
C VAL A 41 4.73 11.11 -3.92
N ARG A 42 5.15 10.74 -2.71
CA ARG A 42 5.91 11.63 -1.81
C ARG A 42 7.29 11.14 -1.43
N GLY A 43 7.53 9.83 -1.47
CA GLY A 43 8.85 9.28 -1.16
C GLY A 43 9.91 9.71 -2.19
N GLY A 44 11.18 9.77 -1.78
CA GLY A 44 12.29 10.15 -2.66
C GLY A 44 12.75 9.09 -3.67
N ALA A 45 12.31 7.84 -3.54
CA ALA A 45 12.68 6.73 -4.43
C ALA A 45 11.45 5.94 -4.91
N PRO A 46 10.49 6.58 -5.60
CA PRO A 46 9.26 5.91 -6.04
C PRO A 46 9.51 4.94 -7.19
N GLY A 47 8.72 3.87 -7.23
CA GLY A 47 8.54 3.06 -8.43
C GLY A 47 7.05 2.95 -8.73
N THR A 48 6.62 3.53 -9.84
CA THR A 48 5.21 3.65 -10.18
C THR A 48 4.96 3.35 -11.66
N ARG A 49 3.71 2.99 -11.96
CA ARG A 49 3.20 2.80 -13.32
C ARG A 49 1.94 3.64 -13.51
N GLU A 50 1.87 4.31 -14.67
CA GLU A 50 0.67 5.05 -15.13
C GLU A 50 0.15 6.11 -14.15
N THR A 51 1.01 6.72 -13.32
CA THR A 51 0.56 7.76 -12.38
C THR A 51 0.12 9.04 -13.09
N ASP A 52 0.76 9.38 -14.22
CA ASP A 52 0.42 10.57 -15.01
C ASP A 52 -1.03 10.56 -15.49
N VAL A 53 -1.63 9.39 -15.76
CA VAL A 53 -3.04 9.31 -16.19
C VAL A 53 -4.02 9.89 -15.17
N MET A 54 -3.62 9.92 -13.89
CA MET A 54 -4.42 10.43 -12.78
C MET A 54 -4.20 11.91 -12.49
N THR A 55 -3.33 12.61 -13.22
CA THR A 55 -3.24 14.08 -13.08
C THR A 55 -4.57 14.74 -13.43
N SER A 56 -4.91 15.79 -12.70
CA SER A 56 -6.24 16.41 -12.73
C SER A 56 -6.63 16.94 -14.12
N GLU A 57 -5.63 17.30 -14.92
CA GLU A 57 -5.73 17.89 -16.26
C GLU A 57 -5.99 16.83 -17.34
N ASN A 58 -5.68 15.56 -17.05
CA ASN A 58 -5.71 14.50 -18.05
C ASN A 58 -7.12 13.95 -18.30
N TYR A 59 -7.37 13.57 -19.55
CA TYR A 59 -8.68 13.18 -20.09
C TYR A 59 -9.35 12.01 -19.35
N VAL A 60 -8.59 10.96 -19.05
CA VAL A 60 -9.09 9.74 -18.39
C VAL A 60 -9.68 10.09 -17.02
N GLN A 61 -10.98 9.88 -16.84
CA GLN A 61 -11.70 10.22 -15.59
C GLN A 61 -11.82 9.04 -14.62
N LYS A 62 -11.65 7.81 -15.10
CA LYS A 62 -11.82 6.59 -14.32
C LYS A 62 -10.65 5.62 -14.54
N ILE A 63 -10.33 4.84 -13.51
CA ILE A 63 -9.41 3.70 -13.60
C ILE A 63 -10.16 2.42 -13.25
N HIS A 64 -9.68 1.27 -13.73
CA HIS A 64 -10.35 -0.02 -13.57
C HIS A 64 -9.77 -0.86 -12.45
N GLY A 65 -8.55 -0.54 -12.02
CA GLY A 65 -7.96 -1.10 -10.83
C GLY A 65 -6.66 -0.42 -10.47
N ILE A 66 -6.10 -0.81 -9.34
CA ILE A 66 -4.72 -0.52 -8.98
C ILE A 66 -4.01 -1.80 -8.58
N PHE A 67 -2.68 -1.81 -8.66
CA PHE A 67 -1.87 -2.86 -8.04
C PHE A 67 -0.83 -2.28 -7.07
N LEU A 68 -0.59 -3.03 -6.01
CA LEU A 68 0.50 -2.86 -5.07
C LEU A 68 1.38 -4.10 -5.19
N SER A 69 2.70 -3.95 -5.30
CA SER A 69 3.57 -5.11 -5.54
C SER A 69 4.92 -5.01 -4.85
N GLY A 70 5.47 -6.16 -4.47
CA GLY A 70 6.90 -6.31 -4.21
C GLY A 70 7.72 -6.31 -5.51
N GLY A 71 8.98 -6.73 -5.42
CA GLY A 71 9.91 -6.92 -6.53
C GLY A 71 10.65 -5.69 -6.99
N SER A 72 10.53 -4.56 -6.28
CA SER A 72 11.06 -3.26 -6.74
C SER A 72 10.56 -2.94 -8.16
N ALA A 73 11.32 -2.20 -8.96
CA ALA A 73 10.94 -1.81 -10.33
C ALA A 73 10.55 -2.99 -11.24
N PHE A 74 11.06 -4.20 -11.00
CA PHE A 74 10.66 -5.39 -11.76
C PHE A 74 9.19 -5.75 -11.53
N GLY A 75 8.68 -5.52 -10.32
CA GLY A 75 7.29 -5.77 -9.95
C GLY A 75 6.27 -4.90 -10.69
N LEU A 76 6.71 -3.87 -11.43
CA LEU A 76 5.81 -3.08 -12.28
C LEU A 76 5.19 -3.93 -13.41
N ASP A 77 5.78 -5.08 -13.73
CA ASP A 77 5.24 -6.02 -14.72
C ASP A 77 3.93 -6.70 -14.26
N VAL A 78 3.64 -6.69 -12.96
CA VAL A 78 2.32 -7.11 -12.43
C VAL A 78 1.19 -6.40 -13.16
N GLY A 79 1.34 -5.12 -13.47
CA GLY A 79 0.35 -4.33 -14.22
C GLY A 79 0.01 -4.95 -15.59
N SER A 80 0.99 -5.51 -16.28
CA SER A 80 0.80 -6.19 -17.58
C SER A 80 -0.14 -7.40 -17.44
N GLY A 81 0.02 -8.17 -16.36
CA GLY A 81 -0.83 -9.30 -16.04
C GLY A 81 -2.27 -8.93 -15.68
N VAL A 82 -2.42 -7.88 -14.88
CA VAL A 82 -3.74 -7.36 -14.49
C VAL A 82 -4.48 -6.84 -15.73
N MET A 83 -3.82 -6.03 -16.57
CA MET A 83 -4.40 -5.51 -17.81
C MET A 83 -4.85 -6.65 -18.72
N LYS A 84 -4.01 -7.68 -18.92
CA LYS A 84 -4.37 -8.83 -19.75
C LYS A 84 -5.67 -9.50 -19.28
N LEU A 85 -5.80 -9.78 -17.99
CA LEU A 85 -7.04 -10.39 -17.48
C LEU A 85 -8.24 -9.45 -17.65
N LEU A 86 -8.09 -8.17 -17.34
CA LEU A 86 -9.20 -7.22 -17.45
C LEU A 86 -9.68 -7.06 -18.90
N GLU A 87 -8.76 -7.06 -19.88
CA GLU A 87 -9.12 -7.06 -21.29
C GLU A 87 -9.89 -8.34 -21.68
N GLU A 88 -9.42 -9.53 -21.26
CA GLU A 88 -10.11 -10.82 -21.48
C GLU A 88 -11.55 -10.82 -20.92
N GLU A 89 -11.73 -10.17 -19.78
CA GLU A 89 -13.02 -10.02 -19.09
C GLU A 89 -13.84 -8.80 -19.57
N LYS A 90 -13.36 -8.11 -20.62
CA LYS A 90 -14.00 -6.92 -21.21
C LYS A 90 -14.24 -5.78 -20.22
N ILE A 91 -13.27 -5.56 -19.33
CA ILE A 91 -13.26 -4.47 -18.35
C ILE A 91 -12.25 -3.41 -18.80
N GLY A 92 -12.72 -2.23 -19.17
CA GLY A 92 -11.84 -1.16 -19.63
C GLY A 92 -12.60 0.01 -20.26
N PHE A 93 -11.85 0.91 -20.88
CA PHE A 93 -12.41 1.90 -21.79
C PHE A 93 -12.71 1.26 -23.14
N ASP A 94 -13.96 1.38 -23.59
CA ASP A 94 -14.35 0.95 -24.92
C ASP A 94 -13.75 1.88 -25.98
N VAL A 95 -12.87 1.35 -26.81
CA VAL A 95 -12.30 2.05 -27.98
C VAL A 95 -12.87 1.54 -29.30
N GLY A 96 -13.96 0.78 -29.26
CA GLY A 96 -14.69 0.23 -30.40
C GLY A 96 -14.21 -1.16 -30.83
N MET A 97 -12.89 -1.45 -30.75
CA MET A 97 -12.33 -2.76 -31.10
C MET A 97 -11.93 -3.63 -29.90
N THR A 98 -11.62 -3.01 -28.76
CA THR A 98 -11.23 -3.70 -27.52
C THR A 98 -11.56 -2.82 -26.31
N GLN A 99 -11.37 -3.38 -25.12
CA GLN A 99 -11.42 -2.66 -23.86
C GLN A 99 -9.99 -2.33 -23.44
N ILE A 100 -9.72 -1.07 -23.08
CA ILE A 100 -8.42 -0.63 -22.56
C ILE A 100 -8.52 -0.44 -21.05
N PRO A 101 -8.06 -1.40 -20.22
CA PRO A 101 -7.99 -1.21 -18.78
C PRO A 101 -6.92 -0.19 -18.44
N ILE A 102 -7.18 0.64 -17.43
CA ILE A 102 -6.20 1.57 -16.86
C ILE A 102 -5.90 1.09 -15.46
N VAL A 103 -4.66 0.66 -15.23
CA VAL A 103 -4.24 -0.05 -14.02
C VAL A 103 -2.93 0.53 -13.49
N PRO A 104 -2.96 1.73 -12.89
CA PRO A 104 -1.79 2.28 -12.26
C PRO A 104 -1.39 1.45 -11.03
N GLY A 105 -0.14 1.58 -10.62
CA GLY A 105 0.34 0.85 -9.46
C GLY A 105 1.65 1.39 -8.93
N ALA A 106 2.01 0.88 -7.77
CA ALA A 106 3.24 1.24 -7.09
C ALA A 106 3.91 -0.01 -6.52
N ILE A 107 5.23 0.05 -6.40
CA ILE A 107 6.04 -1.07 -5.93
C ILE A 107 6.77 -0.75 -4.62
N LEU A 108 7.12 -1.80 -3.89
CA LEU A 108 8.05 -1.77 -2.77
C LEU A 108 9.23 -2.71 -3.05
N PHE A 109 10.33 -2.46 -2.35
CA PHE A 109 11.52 -3.31 -2.43
C PHE A 109 11.48 -4.40 -1.35
N ASP A 110 11.48 -5.66 -1.78
CA ASP A 110 11.54 -6.85 -0.93
C ASP A 110 12.46 -7.93 -1.53
N LEU A 111 13.43 -7.53 -2.36
CA LEU A 111 14.36 -8.47 -2.99
C LEU A 111 15.34 -9.01 -1.94
N HIS A 112 15.33 -10.33 -1.73
CA HIS A 112 16.27 -11.04 -0.86
C HIS A 112 17.48 -11.56 -1.65
N HIS A 113 18.69 -11.50 -1.09
CA HIS A 113 19.92 -11.90 -1.78
C HIS A 113 19.86 -13.30 -2.41
N GLU A 114 19.32 -14.29 -1.68
CA GLU A 114 19.25 -15.69 -2.12
C GLU A 114 18.14 -15.96 -3.15
N HIS A 115 17.09 -15.13 -3.16
CA HIS A 115 15.88 -15.34 -3.97
C HIS A 115 15.50 -14.14 -4.86
N HIS A 116 16.45 -13.25 -5.16
CA HIS A 116 16.22 -11.99 -5.89
C HIS A 116 15.62 -12.17 -7.31
N GLN A 117 15.67 -13.38 -7.86
CA GLN A 117 15.04 -13.73 -9.14
C GLN A 117 13.58 -14.13 -9.00
N ILE A 118 13.13 -14.54 -7.80
CA ILE A 118 11.74 -14.82 -7.48
C ILE A 118 11.10 -13.49 -7.09
N ARG A 119 10.43 -12.86 -8.05
CA ARG A 119 9.82 -11.53 -7.91
C ARG A 119 8.48 -11.48 -8.65
N PRO A 120 7.54 -10.60 -8.26
CA PRO A 120 6.27 -10.49 -8.95
C PRO A 120 6.45 -10.15 -10.44
N ASP A 121 5.69 -10.84 -11.27
CA ASP A 121 5.69 -10.72 -12.73
C ASP A 121 4.25 -10.59 -13.26
N ALA A 122 4.08 -10.49 -14.58
CA ALA A 122 2.77 -10.50 -15.21
C ALA A 122 1.94 -11.76 -14.85
N THR A 123 2.55 -12.93 -14.65
CA THR A 123 1.81 -14.15 -14.29
C THR A 123 1.18 -14.03 -12.90
N MET A 124 1.93 -13.52 -11.92
CA MET A 124 1.42 -13.26 -10.57
C MET A 124 0.33 -12.19 -10.59
N GLY A 125 0.50 -11.12 -11.38
CA GLY A 125 -0.52 -10.09 -11.54
C GLY A 125 -1.83 -10.62 -12.14
N TYR A 126 -1.74 -11.46 -13.16
CA TYR A 126 -2.90 -12.13 -13.76
C TYR A 126 -3.63 -13.01 -12.72
N LYS A 127 -2.88 -13.80 -11.93
CA LYS A 127 -3.47 -14.65 -10.89
C LYS A 127 -4.12 -13.84 -9.76
N ALA A 128 -3.48 -12.76 -9.32
CA ALA A 128 -4.04 -11.86 -8.30
C ALA A 128 -5.34 -11.21 -8.81
N ALA A 129 -5.37 -10.70 -10.04
CA ALA A 129 -6.58 -10.14 -10.64
C ALA A 129 -7.68 -11.20 -10.79
N LYS A 130 -7.32 -12.45 -11.14
CA LYS A 130 -8.27 -13.56 -11.24
C LYS A 130 -8.87 -13.91 -9.88
N ASN A 131 -8.06 -13.87 -8.83
CA ASN A 131 -8.54 -14.04 -7.46
C ASN A 131 -9.51 -12.91 -7.07
N ALA A 132 -9.22 -11.67 -7.44
CA ALA A 132 -10.11 -10.53 -7.22
C ALA A 132 -11.50 -10.75 -7.85
N LEU A 133 -11.55 -11.17 -9.11
CA LEU A 133 -12.81 -11.38 -9.82
C LEU A 133 -13.60 -12.61 -9.35
N ARG A 134 -12.93 -13.64 -8.80
CA ARG A 134 -13.59 -14.91 -8.41
C ARG A 134 -14.05 -14.96 -6.96
N CYS A 135 -13.19 -14.58 -6.02
CA CYS A 135 -13.47 -14.76 -4.58
C CYS A 135 -13.40 -13.46 -3.78
N SER A 136 -12.73 -12.43 -4.29
CA SER A 136 -12.57 -11.14 -3.62
C SER A 136 -12.12 -11.24 -2.15
N LEU A 137 -11.16 -12.14 -1.88
CA LEU A 137 -10.61 -12.37 -0.54
C LEU A 137 -9.37 -11.51 -0.32
N LEU A 138 -9.33 -10.79 0.80
CA LEU A 138 -8.19 -10.00 1.23
C LEU A 138 -7.71 -10.47 2.61
N LYS A 139 -6.41 -10.74 2.74
CA LYS A 139 -5.75 -11.14 3.98
C LYS A 139 -4.75 -10.09 4.44
N GLN A 140 -4.47 -10.09 5.74
CA GLN A 140 -3.52 -9.19 6.41
C GLN A 140 -2.28 -9.95 6.88
N GLY A 141 -1.16 -9.25 7.04
CA GLY A 141 0.14 -9.83 7.41
C GLY A 141 1.00 -10.12 6.18
N ASN A 142 1.50 -11.34 6.09
CA ASN A 142 2.48 -11.77 5.07
C ASN A 142 1.83 -12.22 3.75
N TYR A 143 0.88 -11.45 3.21
CA TYR A 143 0.14 -11.80 1.99
C TYR A 143 0.27 -10.73 0.91
N GLY A 144 0.14 -11.13 -0.35
CA GLY A 144 0.26 -10.24 -1.51
C GLY A 144 1.49 -9.33 -1.43
N ALA A 145 1.30 -8.02 -1.63
CA ALA A 145 2.37 -7.03 -1.54
C ALA A 145 3.06 -6.95 -0.16
N GLY A 146 2.43 -7.45 0.90
CA GLY A 146 2.98 -7.48 2.25
C GLY A 146 3.89 -8.67 2.56
N ALA A 147 3.97 -9.65 1.66
CA ALA A 147 4.68 -10.91 1.90
C ALA A 147 6.14 -10.68 2.35
N GLY A 148 6.89 -9.85 1.62
CA GLY A 148 8.30 -9.52 1.93
C GLY A 148 8.53 -8.21 2.67
N ALA A 149 7.46 -7.54 3.08
CA ALA A 149 7.55 -6.22 3.66
C ALA A 149 8.21 -6.24 5.06
N SER A 150 9.05 -5.24 5.34
CA SER A 150 9.81 -5.06 6.59
C SER A 150 9.86 -3.59 7.03
N VAL A 151 10.07 -3.34 8.33
CA VAL A 151 10.05 -2.00 8.94
C VAL A 151 11.27 -1.75 9.82
N GLY A 152 11.64 -0.48 10.04
CA GLY A 152 12.71 -0.10 10.96
C GLY A 152 14.10 -0.48 10.47
N LYS A 153 14.54 0.12 9.35
CA LYS A 153 15.69 -0.35 8.56
C LYS A 153 16.95 0.49 8.70
N ALA A 154 16.96 1.45 9.61
CA ALA A 154 18.04 2.43 9.72
C ALA A 154 19.44 1.82 9.94
N LEU A 155 19.54 0.61 10.51
CA LEU A 155 20.77 -0.14 10.72
C LEU A 155 20.89 -1.41 9.86
N GLY A 156 19.96 -1.62 8.92
CA GLY A 156 19.91 -2.79 8.06
C GLY A 156 18.98 -3.91 8.54
N ALA A 157 18.91 -4.98 7.75
CA ALA A 157 17.93 -6.06 7.88
C ALA A 157 17.97 -6.78 9.23
N GLU A 158 19.15 -6.95 9.83
CA GLU A 158 19.32 -7.65 11.12
C GLU A 158 18.61 -6.96 12.29
N TYR A 159 18.40 -5.64 12.19
CA TYR A 159 17.73 -4.81 13.19
C TYR A 159 16.26 -4.56 12.84
N SER A 160 15.82 -5.01 11.66
CA SER A 160 14.48 -4.75 11.15
C SER A 160 13.48 -5.73 11.72
N MET A 161 12.21 -5.34 11.63
CA MET A 161 11.08 -6.20 11.99
C MET A 161 10.22 -6.51 10.78
N LYS A 162 9.40 -7.56 10.90
CA LYS A 162 8.46 -7.93 9.87
C LYS A 162 7.37 -6.86 9.74
N GLY A 163 7.21 -6.36 8.52
CA GLY A 163 6.09 -5.52 8.11
C GLY A 163 4.96 -6.39 7.56
N GLY A 164 4.12 -5.84 6.70
CA GLY A 164 3.05 -6.63 6.10
C GLY A 164 2.11 -5.80 5.27
N ILE A 165 0.97 -6.39 4.90
CA ILE A 165 -0.17 -5.67 4.38
C ILE A 165 -1.27 -5.65 5.43
N GLY A 166 -1.92 -4.51 5.60
CA GLY A 166 -3.05 -4.35 6.51
C GLY A 166 -4.15 -3.56 5.85
N TYR A 167 -5.37 -3.77 6.34
CA TYR A 167 -6.52 -3.01 5.91
C TYR A 167 -7.45 -2.68 7.08
N HIS A 168 -8.19 -1.60 6.94
CA HIS A 168 -9.22 -1.23 7.90
C HIS A 168 -10.30 -0.43 7.21
N ALA A 169 -11.56 -0.64 7.59
CA ALA A 169 -12.68 0.10 7.05
C ALA A 169 -13.69 0.49 8.12
N PHE A 170 -14.36 1.61 7.90
CA PHE A 170 -15.41 2.09 8.76
C PHE A 170 -16.46 2.89 8.00
N GLN A 171 -17.59 3.10 8.67
CA GLN A 171 -18.75 3.78 8.16
C GLN A 171 -19.22 4.88 9.13
N VAL A 172 -19.66 6.01 8.57
CA VAL A 172 -20.37 7.09 9.25
C VAL A 172 -21.55 7.51 8.38
N GLY A 173 -22.78 7.33 8.87
CA GLY A 173 -23.97 7.49 8.03
C GLY A 173 -23.90 6.54 6.82
N SER A 174 -24.05 7.08 5.62
CA SER A 174 -23.92 6.33 4.36
C SER A 174 -22.51 6.32 3.78
N VAL A 175 -21.58 7.11 4.33
CA VAL A 175 -20.19 7.19 3.85
C VAL A 175 -19.38 6.05 4.43
N GLN A 176 -18.73 5.28 3.54
CA GLN A 176 -17.82 4.20 3.88
C GLN A 176 -16.42 4.54 3.37
N VAL A 177 -15.41 4.29 4.21
CA VAL A 177 -14.00 4.51 3.87
C VAL A 177 -13.20 3.32 4.35
N GLY A 178 -12.37 2.78 3.47
CA GLY A 178 -11.42 1.73 3.76
C GLY A 178 -10.03 2.13 3.30
N ALA A 179 -8.99 1.61 3.96
CA ALA A 179 -7.62 1.72 3.49
C ALA A 179 -6.95 0.35 3.47
N ILE A 180 -6.04 0.15 2.52
CA ILE A 180 -5.22 -1.04 2.34
C ILE A 180 -3.79 -0.56 2.13
N VAL A 181 -2.85 -1.00 2.96
CA VAL A 181 -1.49 -0.47 2.98
C VAL A 181 -0.49 -1.61 3.16
N ALA A 182 0.48 -1.71 2.25
CA ALA A 182 1.66 -2.55 2.39
C ALA A 182 2.82 -1.72 2.97
N VAL A 183 3.32 -2.15 4.13
CA VAL A 183 4.18 -1.36 5.01
C VAL A 183 5.61 -1.93 4.97
N ASN A 184 6.45 -1.34 4.11
CA ASN A 184 7.85 -1.68 3.95
C ASN A 184 8.78 -0.48 4.25
N CYS A 185 8.49 0.26 5.31
CA CYS A 185 9.04 1.59 5.57
C CYS A 185 10.48 1.57 6.12
N PHE A 186 11.18 2.69 5.91
CA PHE A 186 12.47 2.94 6.52
C PHE A 186 12.37 3.15 8.04
N GLY A 187 11.38 3.95 8.47
CA GLY A 187 11.20 4.31 9.87
C GLY A 187 10.50 3.27 10.74
N ASP A 188 10.23 3.67 11.97
CA ASP A 188 9.55 2.88 13.00
C ASP A 188 8.04 3.10 12.95
N ILE A 189 7.26 2.07 13.28
CA ILE A 189 5.81 2.15 13.45
C ILE A 189 5.48 2.60 14.87
N ILE A 190 4.70 3.66 14.97
CA ILE A 190 4.32 4.34 16.21
C ILE A 190 2.83 4.17 16.45
N ASP A 191 2.44 3.84 17.68
CA ASP A 191 1.05 3.97 18.13
C ASP A 191 0.68 5.47 18.16
N PRO A 192 -0.22 5.96 17.31
CA PRO A 192 -0.52 7.38 17.22
C PRO A 192 -1.27 7.92 18.45
N GLN A 193 -1.83 7.05 19.30
CA GLN A 193 -2.51 7.46 20.54
C GLN A 193 -1.54 7.53 21.71
N ARG A 194 -0.60 6.58 21.81
CA ARG A 194 0.30 6.44 22.95
C ARG A 194 1.71 6.96 22.70
N GLY A 195 2.10 7.14 21.44
CA GLY A 195 3.38 7.72 21.03
C GLY A 195 4.61 6.82 21.17
N HIS A 196 4.44 5.52 21.46
CA HIS A 196 5.54 4.56 21.57
C HIS A 196 5.66 3.71 20.31
N ILE A 197 6.86 3.14 20.10
CA ILE A 197 7.15 2.23 19.00
C ILE A 197 6.45 0.89 19.25
N ILE A 198 5.78 0.36 18.23
CA ILE A 198 5.10 -0.95 18.27
C ILE A 198 5.73 -1.99 17.33
N ALA A 199 6.44 -1.54 16.30
CA ALA A 199 7.23 -2.35 15.39
C ALA A 199 8.27 -1.44 14.74
N GLY A 200 9.50 -1.88 14.54
CA GLY A 200 10.52 -0.99 14.00
C GLY A 200 11.92 -1.46 14.33
N LEU A 201 12.85 -0.51 14.33
CA LEU A 201 14.25 -0.79 14.57
C LEU A 201 14.42 -1.38 15.98
N GLN A 202 15.05 -2.53 16.10
CA GLN A 202 15.24 -3.21 17.38
C GLN A 202 16.60 -3.88 17.48
N GLU A 203 17.08 -4.03 18.70
CA GLU A 203 18.23 -4.87 19.03
C GLU A 203 17.84 -5.80 20.19
N GLN A 204 17.92 -7.12 19.97
CA GLN A 204 17.59 -8.14 20.98
C GLN A 204 16.20 -7.93 21.63
N GLY A 205 15.20 -7.58 20.82
CA GLY A 205 13.82 -7.36 21.25
C GLY A 205 13.57 -6.02 21.93
N ARG A 206 14.57 -5.13 22.00
CA ARG A 206 14.41 -3.77 22.53
C ARG A 206 14.37 -2.77 21.39
N PHE A 207 13.33 -1.93 21.37
CA PHE A 207 13.20 -0.89 20.35
C PHE A 207 14.30 0.16 20.48
N LEU A 208 14.93 0.43 19.35
CA LEU A 208 15.73 1.63 19.10
C LEU A 208 14.82 2.69 18.48
N ASN A 209 15.29 3.95 18.42
CA ASN A 209 14.54 5.04 17.81
C ASN A 209 15.27 5.55 16.58
N SER A 210 14.70 5.29 15.40
CA SER A 210 15.27 5.62 14.10
C SER A 210 15.54 7.13 13.96
N GLU A 211 14.59 8.00 14.35
CA GLU A 211 14.78 9.46 14.27
C GLU A 211 15.94 9.95 15.14
N THR A 212 16.02 9.49 16.38
CA THR A 212 17.09 9.84 17.33
C THR A 212 18.44 9.39 16.81
N LEU A 213 18.51 8.19 16.25
CA LEU A 213 19.72 7.63 15.65
C LEU A 213 20.19 8.49 14.47
N LEU A 214 19.27 8.83 13.55
CA LEU A 214 19.57 9.69 12.40
C LEU A 214 20.06 11.08 12.81
N MET A 215 19.41 11.71 13.79
CA MET A 215 19.83 13.03 14.30
C MET A 215 21.25 12.99 14.89
N LYS A 216 21.59 11.94 15.64
CA LYS A 216 22.94 11.77 16.22
C LYS A 216 24.02 11.58 15.16
N GLU A 217 23.64 11.12 13.97
CA GLU A 217 24.56 10.72 12.92
C GLU A 217 24.59 11.69 11.73
N ILE A 218 24.01 12.88 11.89
CA ILE A 218 23.91 13.92 10.85
C ILE A 218 25.26 14.27 10.18
N MET A 219 26.37 14.14 10.92
CA MET A 219 27.72 14.44 10.42
C MET A 219 28.40 13.24 9.72
N ARG A 220 27.80 12.05 9.74
CA ARG A 220 28.35 10.85 9.07
C ARG A 220 28.05 10.93 7.56
N LYS A 221 29.09 10.81 6.72
CA LYS A 221 29.00 10.96 5.25
C LYS A 221 28.34 9.79 4.51
N GLN A 222 28.12 8.64 5.15
CA GLN A 222 27.46 7.49 4.53
C GLN A 222 25.96 7.47 4.86
N THR A 223 25.15 8.02 3.95
CA THR A 223 23.68 8.10 4.07
C THR A 223 22.94 6.97 3.35
N ASN A 224 23.63 6.10 2.62
CA ASN A 224 23.02 5.01 1.86
C ASN A 224 22.63 3.82 2.77
N ARG A 225 21.86 4.11 3.82
CA ARG A 225 21.65 3.21 4.97
C ARG A 225 20.80 1.99 4.69
N PHE A 226 20.01 2.00 3.62
CA PHE A 226 19.44 0.82 2.96
C PHE A 226 18.63 1.36 1.78
N ALA A 227 19.04 1.08 0.55
CA ALA A 227 18.24 1.42 -0.63
C ALA A 227 17.13 0.37 -0.78
N GLY A 228 15.86 0.77 -0.66
CA GLY A 228 14.73 -0.15 -0.81
C GLY A 228 13.70 -0.10 0.32
N ASN A 229 13.10 1.06 0.54
CA ASN A 229 12.03 1.24 1.51
C ASN A 229 10.82 1.83 0.78
N THR A 230 9.61 1.43 1.16
CA THR A 230 8.38 2.04 0.62
C THR A 230 7.17 1.67 1.47
N THR A 231 6.29 2.63 1.76
CA THR A 231 4.89 2.32 2.12
C THR A 231 3.97 2.67 0.96
N ILE A 232 3.29 1.66 0.41
CA ILE A 232 2.33 1.83 -0.70
C ILE A 232 0.94 1.43 -0.25
N GLY A 233 -0.09 2.16 -0.69
CA GLY A 233 -1.45 1.84 -0.31
C GLY A 233 -2.51 2.55 -1.11
N ALA A 234 -3.76 2.22 -0.81
CA ALA A 234 -4.93 2.86 -1.38
C ALA A 234 -5.99 3.12 -0.31
N VAL A 235 -6.68 4.25 -0.44
CA VAL A 235 -7.95 4.52 0.22
C VAL A 235 -9.07 4.28 -0.78
N ILE A 236 -10.10 3.56 -0.35
CA ILE A 236 -11.31 3.30 -1.14
C ILE A 236 -12.53 3.86 -0.42
N THR A 237 -13.50 4.37 -1.18
CA THR A 237 -14.73 4.94 -0.62
C THR A 237 -15.90 4.91 -1.61
N ASN A 238 -17.11 5.07 -1.09
CA ASN A 238 -18.30 5.36 -1.88
C ASN A 238 -18.64 6.87 -1.97
N ALA A 239 -17.81 7.77 -1.42
CA ALA A 239 -18.08 9.20 -1.38
C ALA A 239 -18.01 9.88 -2.76
N ASP A 240 -18.97 10.75 -3.11
CA ASP A 240 -18.88 11.53 -4.34
C ASP A 240 -17.77 12.58 -4.30
N VAL A 241 -16.69 12.29 -5.03
CA VAL A 241 -15.51 13.14 -5.17
C VAL A 241 -15.18 13.31 -6.64
N SER A 242 -14.61 14.45 -7.02
CA SER A 242 -14.02 14.68 -8.35
C SER A 242 -12.58 14.17 -8.43
N LYS A 243 -12.01 14.04 -9.63
CA LYS A 243 -10.61 13.65 -9.83
C LYS A 243 -9.61 14.57 -9.11
N PRO A 244 -9.72 15.92 -9.18
CA PRO A 244 -8.86 16.81 -8.39
C PRO A 244 -9.01 16.63 -6.87
N GLN A 245 -10.23 16.37 -6.39
CA GLN A 245 -10.48 16.10 -4.97
C GLN A 245 -9.86 14.76 -4.55
N ALA A 246 -9.93 13.73 -5.40
CA ALA A 246 -9.29 12.44 -5.16
C ALA A 246 -7.75 12.58 -5.08
N ASN A 247 -7.12 13.39 -5.95
CA ASN A 247 -5.69 13.71 -5.85
C ASN A 247 -5.36 14.41 -4.52
N LYS A 248 -6.19 15.38 -4.10
CA LYS A 248 -5.99 16.05 -2.81
C LYS A 248 -6.18 15.10 -1.63
N LEU A 249 -7.15 14.19 -1.69
CA LEU A 249 -7.41 13.19 -0.66
C LEU A 249 -6.33 12.11 -0.60
N ALA A 250 -5.77 11.70 -1.74
CA ALA A 250 -4.57 10.86 -1.79
C ALA A 250 -3.41 11.53 -1.05
N SER A 251 -3.18 12.82 -1.31
CA SER A 251 -2.14 13.59 -0.61
C SER A 251 -2.40 13.72 0.90
N ILE A 252 -3.65 13.99 1.29
CA ILE A 252 -4.04 14.03 2.70
C ILE A 252 -3.84 12.67 3.38
N SER A 253 -4.04 11.57 2.66
CA SER A 253 -3.90 10.21 3.21
C SER A 253 -2.47 9.91 3.68
N HIS A 254 -1.46 10.59 3.13
CA HIS A 254 -0.08 10.52 3.64
C HIS A 254 0.07 11.03 5.09
N ASN A 255 -0.87 11.84 5.60
CA ASN A 255 -0.86 12.19 7.03
C ASN A 255 -1.07 10.97 7.93
N GLY A 256 -1.74 9.91 7.44
CA GLY A 256 -1.85 8.64 8.16
C GLY A 256 -0.50 7.94 8.28
N LEU A 257 0.29 7.95 7.20
CA LEU A 257 1.68 7.48 7.21
C LEU A 257 2.50 8.30 8.21
N ALA A 258 2.53 9.63 8.09
CA ALA A 258 3.34 10.49 8.96
C ALA A 258 3.00 10.41 10.45
N ARG A 259 1.75 10.04 10.80
CA ARG A 259 1.32 9.83 12.19
C ARG A 259 1.71 8.46 12.75
N THR A 260 1.96 7.48 11.90
CA THR A 260 2.22 6.10 12.30
C THR A 260 3.61 5.59 11.91
N ILE A 261 4.36 6.32 11.07
CA ILE A 261 5.67 5.94 10.56
C ILE A 261 6.65 7.08 10.83
N ARG A 262 7.72 6.82 11.58
CA ARG A 262 8.68 7.86 11.99
C ARG A 262 10.15 7.39 11.82
N PRO A 263 10.93 8.02 10.92
CA PRO A 263 10.50 8.99 9.90
C PRO A 263 9.75 8.31 8.73
N SER A 264 8.90 9.06 8.05
CA SER A 264 8.28 8.69 6.77
C SER A 264 8.76 9.62 5.64
N HIS A 265 8.47 9.28 4.38
CA HIS A 265 8.76 10.12 3.20
C HIS A 265 10.24 10.50 3.06
N THR A 266 11.14 9.59 3.46
CA THR A 266 12.58 9.85 3.37
C THR A 266 13.05 9.76 1.92
N PHE A 267 14.30 10.16 1.66
CA PHE A 267 14.93 10.02 0.33
C PHE A 267 15.01 8.58 -0.17
N VAL A 268 14.91 7.60 0.73
CA VAL A 268 15.02 6.17 0.42
C VAL A 268 13.67 5.45 0.48
N ASP A 269 12.59 6.18 0.75
CA ASP A 269 11.21 5.67 0.68
C ASP A 269 10.60 5.93 -0.70
N GLY A 270 9.78 5.01 -1.22
CA GLY A 270 8.97 5.21 -2.42
C GLY A 270 7.50 5.56 -2.16
N ASP A 271 7.19 6.18 -1.01
CA ASP A 271 5.83 6.26 -0.46
C ASP A 271 4.80 6.80 -1.46
N THR A 272 3.74 6.02 -1.70
CA THR A 272 2.70 6.31 -2.71
C THR A 272 1.32 5.91 -2.18
N MET A 273 0.38 6.85 -2.20
CA MET A 273 -1.02 6.59 -1.83
C MET A 273 -1.95 6.84 -3.01
N PHE A 274 -2.80 5.85 -3.32
CA PHE A 274 -3.93 6.01 -4.23
C PHE A 274 -5.20 6.34 -3.45
N PHE A 275 -6.15 6.99 -4.11
CA PHE A 275 -7.49 7.22 -3.59
C PHE A 275 -8.50 6.84 -4.69
N MET A 276 -9.44 5.95 -4.38
CA MET A 276 -10.44 5.46 -5.35
C MET A 276 -11.85 5.68 -4.80
N SER A 277 -12.76 6.15 -5.65
CA SER A 277 -14.15 6.37 -5.27
C SER A 277 -15.17 5.92 -6.32
N THR A 278 -16.20 5.22 -5.86
CA THR A 278 -17.39 4.88 -6.69
C THR A 278 -18.28 6.08 -6.99
N GLY A 279 -18.20 7.13 -6.17
CA GLY A 279 -18.84 8.41 -6.45
C GLY A 279 -20.34 8.49 -6.13
N GLU A 280 -20.81 7.74 -5.14
CA GLU A 280 -22.24 7.54 -4.87
C GLU A 280 -22.82 8.50 -3.82
N VAL A 281 -22.05 8.81 -2.76
CA VAL A 281 -22.58 9.48 -1.57
C VAL A 281 -21.97 10.87 -1.39
N PRO A 282 -22.74 11.96 -1.58
CA PRO A 282 -22.26 13.31 -1.28
C PRO A 282 -21.85 13.44 0.19
N CYS A 283 -20.71 14.06 0.45
CA CYS A 283 -20.23 14.29 1.81
C CYS A 283 -19.31 15.51 1.91
N ASP A 284 -19.10 15.98 3.14
CA ASP A 284 -18.09 17.01 3.43
C ASP A 284 -16.66 16.47 3.28
N LEU A 285 -15.83 17.18 2.50
CA LEU A 285 -14.48 16.74 2.16
C LEU A 285 -13.52 16.79 3.35
N ASN A 286 -13.71 17.69 4.31
CA ASN A 286 -12.88 17.77 5.51
C ASN A 286 -13.14 16.56 6.43
N SER A 287 -14.41 16.19 6.57
CA SER A 287 -14.83 14.99 7.31
C SER A 287 -14.31 13.72 6.63
N LEU A 288 -14.42 13.63 5.30
CA LEU A 288 -13.86 12.53 4.51
C LEU A 288 -12.33 12.45 4.64
N SER A 289 -11.64 13.59 4.71
CA SER A 289 -10.20 13.67 4.92
C SER A 289 -9.77 13.07 6.26
N VAL A 290 -10.48 13.38 7.35
CA VAL A 290 -10.22 12.79 8.68
C VAL A 290 -10.43 11.27 8.64
N MET A 291 -11.49 10.83 7.97
CA MET A 291 -11.78 9.43 7.73
C MET A 291 -10.65 8.75 6.94
N ALA A 292 -10.23 9.27 5.79
CA ALA A 292 -9.13 8.69 5.02
C ALA A 292 -7.86 8.49 5.86
N VAL A 293 -7.46 9.51 6.63
CA VAL A 293 -6.29 9.45 7.51
C VAL A 293 -6.45 8.38 8.60
N LYS A 294 -7.60 8.33 9.27
CA LYS A 294 -7.86 7.32 10.31
C LYS A 294 -7.88 5.89 9.76
N ALA A 295 -8.38 5.68 8.55
CA ALA A 295 -8.36 4.37 7.90
C ALA A 295 -6.93 3.92 7.61
N VAL A 296 -6.10 4.83 7.09
CA VAL A 296 -4.68 4.58 6.83
C VAL A 296 -3.90 4.29 8.11
N GLU A 297 -4.10 5.08 9.18
CA GLU A 297 -3.49 4.82 10.49
C GLU A 297 -3.78 3.37 10.93
N GLN A 298 -5.06 2.97 10.93
CA GLN A 298 -5.46 1.63 11.36
C GLN A 298 -4.98 0.51 10.43
N ALA A 299 -4.94 0.73 9.12
CA ALA A 299 -4.42 -0.23 8.16
C ALA A 299 -2.92 -0.51 8.41
N ILE A 300 -2.12 0.52 8.72
CA ILE A 300 -0.69 0.37 9.05
C ILE A 300 -0.50 -0.41 10.35
N LEU A 301 -1.25 -0.06 11.40
CA LEU A 301 -1.20 -0.81 12.66
C LEU A 301 -1.56 -2.29 12.43
N ASN A 302 -2.65 -2.54 11.69
CA ASN A 302 -3.05 -3.90 11.38
C ASN A 302 -1.99 -4.66 10.56
N ALA A 303 -1.27 -4.00 9.66
CA ALA A 303 -0.23 -4.62 8.84
C ALA A 303 0.86 -5.28 9.69
N VAL A 304 1.31 -4.58 10.74
CA VAL A 304 2.36 -5.11 11.64
C VAL A 304 1.81 -6.03 12.72
N PHE A 305 0.56 -5.83 13.18
CA PHE A 305 -0.05 -6.73 14.16
C PHE A 305 -0.42 -8.11 13.61
N HIS A 306 -0.78 -8.19 12.32
CA HIS A 306 -1.09 -9.46 11.66
C HIS A 306 0.13 -10.08 10.98
N ALA A 307 1.30 -9.44 11.05
CA ALA A 307 2.53 -10.01 10.52
C ALA A 307 2.94 -11.26 11.29
N GLU A 308 3.49 -12.23 10.56
CA GLU A 308 4.04 -13.46 11.12
C GLU A 308 5.57 -13.42 11.01
N SER A 309 6.28 -13.85 12.05
CA SER A 309 7.74 -13.93 11.99
C SER A 309 8.20 -14.83 10.83
N THR A 310 9.30 -14.44 10.21
CA THR A 310 10.03 -15.30 9.26
C THR A 310 11.28 -15.84 9.95
N SER A 311 12.10 -16.62 9.24
CA SER A 311 13.41 -17.05 9.73
C SER A 311 14.37 -15.89 10.02
N THR A 312 14.13 -14.70 9.46
CA THR A 312 15.05 -13.55 9.50
C THR A 312 14.46 -12.29 10.14
N LEU A 313 13.14 -12.18 10.23
CA LEU A 313 12.46 -10.98 10.73
C LEU A 313 11.43 -11.35 11.80
N ILE A 314 11.57 -10.74 12.97
CA ILE A 314 10.61 -10.89 14.06
C ILE A 314 9.39 -9.99 13.84
N ALA A 315 8.19 -10.52 14.10
CA ALA A 315 6.94 -9.78 14.04
C ALA A 315 6.62 -9.06 15.37
N ALA A 316 5.82 -7.99 15.28
CA ALA A 316 5.43 -7.17 16.43
C ALA A 316 4.82 -7.98 17.58
N LYS A 317 3.92 -8.93 17.23
CA LYS A 317 3.21 -9.77 18.20
C LYS A 317 4.13 -10.67 19.04
N ASP A 318 5.33 -10.98 18.56
CA ASP A 318 6.28 -11.85 19.27
C ASP A 318 7.12 -11.07 20.30
N LEU A 319 7.13 -9.73 20.22
CA LEU A 319 7.74 -8.84 21.22
C LEU A 319 6.75 -8.32 22.25
N MET A 320 5.45 -8.49 22.03
CA MET A 320 4.38 -7.99 22.91
C MET A 320 3.93 -9.00 23.98
N GLN A 321 4.76 -10.00 24.30
CA GLN A 321 4.52 -10.96 25.37
C GLN A 321 4.92 -10.41 26.74
#